data_AF-A0A136KEA7-F1
#
_entry.id   AF-A0A136KEA7-F1
#
_cell.length_a   1.000
_cell.length_b   1.000
_cell.length_c   1.000
_cell.angle_alpha   90.00
_cell.angle_beta   90.00
_cell.angle_gamma   90.00
#
_symmetry.space_group_name_H-M   'P 1'
#
loop_
_entity.id
_entity.type
_entity.pdbx_description
1 polymer ?
#
loop_
_entity_poly.entity_id
_entity_poly.type
_entity_poly.pdbx_seq_one_letter_code
_entity_poly.pdbx_strand_id
1 'polypeptide(L)'
;MKMIEQNKQWLLATAGNALILFLVSIVTDTATAGKLAAYMALVFLILTLIPVRVLGWLANDSRLKEPLRQLLSRRRDFGITSGLTILMHSGLMIISYSSIGNPQETILFTTSKEILPGLVAEVVFLILLITSNRMLTRKLGSKWKPIHRLVWLTLPLIVFHAISAAGVYTIRNTSILAVSAVALIMLAAIIDLMIRLFQRKPVRIQITTLAMLTIGYLAIVLLQIFP
;
A
#
# COMPACT_ATOMS: atom_id res chain seq x y z
N MET A 1 -7.98 26.78 17.01
CA MET A 1 -8.77 26.57 15.77
C MET A 1 -7.93 26.11 14.56
N LYS A 2 -6.70 26.59 14.34
CA LYS A 2 -5.81 26.17 13.22
C LYS A 2 -5.45 24.66 13.12
N MET A 3 -5.67 23.88 14.19
CA MET A 3 -5.35 22.43 14.20
C MET A 3 -6.39 21.55 13.48
N ILE A 4 -7.60 22.05 13.25
CA ILE A 4 -8.71 21.32 12.60
C ILE A 4 -8.64 21.46 11.07
N GLU A 5 -8.11 22.57 10.55
CA GLU A 5 -8.00 22.83 9.10
C GLU A 5 -6.91 22.00 8.41
N GLN A 6 -5.79 21.72 9.08
CA GLN A 6 -4.68 20.95 8.48
C GLN A 6 -5.00 19.45 8.27
N ASN A 7 -6.17 18.96 8.66
CA ASN A 7 -6.47 17.54 8.73
C ASN A 7 -7.63 17.08 7.82
N LYS A 8 -8.09 17.92 6.89
CA LYS A 8 -9.20 17.61 5.96
C LYS A 8 -8.78 17.26 4.53
N GLN A 9 -7.51 17.45 4.17
CA GLN A 9 -7.07 17.25 2.78
C GLN A 9 -7.15 15.78 2.33
N TRP A 10 -6.78 14.83 3.20
CA TRP A 10 -6.94 13.40 2.91
C TRP A 10 -8.41 12.98 2.81
N LEU A 11 -9.31 13.62 3.57
CA LEU A 11 -10.76 13.38 3.46
C LEU A 11 -11.28 13.81 2.09
N LEU A 12 -10.91 15.01 1.64
CA LEU A 12 -11.27 15.49 0.30
C LEU A 12 -10.68 14.63 -0.80
N ALA A 13 -9.41 14.23 -0.68
CA ALA A 13 -8.77 13.34 -1.65
C ALA A 13 -9.47 11.97 -1.68
N THR A 14 -9.79 11.38 -0.53
CA THR A 14 -10.47 10.08 -0.45
C THR A 14 -11.90 10.17 -0.96
N ALA A 15 -12.64 11.22 -0.61
CA ALA A 15 -13.99 11.45 -1.12
C ALA A 15 -13.99 11.67 -2.64
N GLY A 16 -13.03 12.43 -3.16
CA GLY A 16 -12.82 12.60 -4.60
C GLY A 16 -12.51 11.28 -5.29
N ASN A 17 -11.63 10.46 -4.72
CA ASN A 17 -11.34 9.12 -5.23
C ASN A 17 -12.61 8.24 -5.23
N ALA A 18 -13.37 8.22 -4.13
CA ALA A 18 -14.60 7.46 -4.03
C ALA A 18 -15.62 7.89 -5.09
N LEU A 19 -15.77 9.20 -5.32
CA LEU A 19 -16.64 9.75 -6.35
C LEU A 19 -16.18 9.32 -7.75
N ILE A 20 -14.87 9.41 -8.05
CA ILE A 20 -14.31 8.95 -9.32
C ILE A 20 -14.60 7.45 -9.53
N LEU A 21 -14.33 6.63 -8.52
CA LEU A 21 -14.56 5.18 -8.59
C LEU A 21 -16.05 4.85 -8.78
N PHE A 22 -16.93 5.57 -8.09
CA PHE A 22 -18.38 5.44 -8.25
C PHE A 22 -18.81 5.81 -9.68
N LEU A 23 -18.36 6.95 -10.21
CA LEU A 23 -18.67 7.35 -11.58
C LEU A 23 -18.15 6.35 -12.61
N VAL A 24 -16.92 5.85 -12.44
CA VAL A 24 -16.35 4.80 -13.30
C VAL A 24 -17.18 3.52 -13.21
N SER A 25 -17.65 3.14 -12.02
CA SER A 25 -18.49 1.94 -11.85
C SER A 25 -19.84 2.04 -12.57
N ILE A 26 -20.41 3.25 -12.67
CA ILE A 26 -21.65 3.51 -13.42
C ILE A 26 -21.40 3.48 -14.93
N VAL A 27 -20.31 4.11 -15.38
CA VAL A 27 -20.02 4.29 -16.82
C VAL A 27 -19.47 3.02 -17.46
N THR A 28 -18.74 2.21 -16.69
CA THR A 28 -18.07 0.98 -17.17
C THR A 28 -18.65 -0.24 -16.48
N ASP A 29 -18.03 -0.65 -15.38
CA ASP A 29 -18.44 -1.76 -14.54
C ASP A 29 -17.67 -1.70 -13.20
N THR A 30 -18.14 -2.44 -12.20
CA THR A 30 -17.53 -2.47 -10.86
C THR A 30 -16.13 -3.09 -10.86
N ALA A 31 -15.81 -4.01 -11.78
CA ALA A 31 -14.50 -4.64 -11.84
C ALA A 31 -13.45 -3.68 -12.41
N THR A 32 -13.82 -2.86 -13.39
CA THR A 32 -12.98 -1.79 -13.94
C THR A 32 -12.73 -0.70 -12.90
N ALA A 33 -13.76 -0.29 -12.14
CA ALA A 33 -13.57 0.59 -10.99
C ALA A 33 -12.64 -0.03 -9.94
N GLY A 34 -12.82 -1.33 -9.63
CA GLY A 34 -11.94 -2.07 -8.71
C GLY A 34 -10.47 -2.05 -9.15
N LYS A 35 -10.19 -2.28 -10.44
CA LYS A 35 -8.82 -2.19 -11.00
C LYS A 35 -8.23 -0.79 -10.85
N LEU A 36 -9.01 0.25 -11.15
CA LEU A 36 -8.57 1.64 -10.99
C LEU A 36 -8.25 1.95 -9.52
N ALA A 37 -9.06 1.46 -8.58
CA ALA A 37 -8.80 1.60 -7.15
C ALA A 37 -7.43 0.98 -6.76
N ALA A 38 -7.10 -0.22 -7.24
CA ALA A 38 -5.80 -0.83 -6.99
C ALA A 38 -4.63 0.04 -7.49
N TYR A 39 -4.75 0.61 -8.70
CA TYR A 39 -3.72 1.50 -9.25
C TYR A 39 -3.56 2.78 -8.43
N MET A 40 -4.67 3.42 -8.06
CA MET A 40 -4.64 4.60 -7.21
C MET A 40 -4.00 4.30 -5.85
N ALA A 41 -4.35 3.17 -5.23
CA ALA A 41 -3.76 2.72 -3.98
C ALA A 41 -2.24 2.53 -4.08
N LEU A 42 -1.75 1.91 -5.16
CA LEU A 42 -0.31 1.73 -5.42
C LEU A 42 0.41 3.06 -5.59
N VAL A 43 -0.16 4.02 -6.34
CA VAL A 43 0.43 5.35 -6.50
C VAL A 43 0.55 6.05 -5.15
N PHE A 44 -0.49 6.04 -4.32
CA PHE A 44 -0.41 6.62 -2.98
C PHE A 44 0.58 5.90 -2.06
N LEU A 45 0.73 4.58 -2.21
CA LEU A 45 1.73 3.80 -1.46
C LEU A 45 3.17 4.20 -1.86
N ILE A 46 3.43 4.37 -3.15
CA ILE A 46 4.70 4.90 -3.68
C ILE A 46 4.98 6.28 -3.08
N LEU A 47 4.01 7.20 -3.15
CA LEU A 47 4.12 8.54 -2.57
C LEU A 47 4.32 8.53 -1.04
N THR A 48 3.91 7.46 -0.36
CA THR A 48 4.12 7.27 1.07
C THR A 48 5.53 6.76 1.40
N LEU A 49 6.11 5.91 0.55
CA LEU A 49 7.32 5.15 0.88
C LEU A 49 8.59 5.68 0.22
N ILE A 50 8.50 6.27 -0.97
CA ILE A 50 9.68 6.71 -1.73
C ILE A 50 10.25 8.04 -1.24
N PRO A 51 9.47 9.12 -1.00
CA PRO A 51 10.04 10.44 -0.72
C PRO A 51 11.01 10.48 0.48
N VAL A 52 10.77 9.67 1.51
CA VAL A 52 11.63 9.62 2.71
C VAL A 52 13.01 9.06 2.43
N ARG A 53 13.11 8.18 1.44
CA ARG A 53 14.36 7.57 1.01
C ARG A 53 15.14 8.54 0.12
N VAL A 54 14.45 9.08 -0.89
CA VAL A 54 15.04 10.03 -1.84
C VAL A 54 15.62 11.25 -1.11
N LEU A 55 14.92 11.78 -0.10
CA LEU A 55 15.43 12.90 0.69
C LEU A 55 16.77 12.58 1.37
N GLY A 56 16.98 11.33 1.79
CA GLY A 56 18.23 10.87 2.41
C GLY A 56 19.41 10.84 1.43
N TRP A 57 19.15 10.75 0.13
CA TRP A 57 20.17 10.69 -0.93
C TRP A 57 20.67 12.07 -1.34
N LEU A 58 19.80 13.08 -1.27
CA LEU A 58 20.10 14.42 -1.76
C LEU A 58 21.09 15.14 -0.83
N ALA A 59 22.37 14.98 -1.15
CA ALA A 59 23.47 15.74 -0.59
C ALA A 59 23.33 17.22 -1.01
N ASN A 60 22.87 18.05 -0.08
CA ASN A 60 22.87 19.52 -0.15
C ASN A 60 22.08 20.24 -1.27
N ASP A 61 21.55 19.58 -2.29
CA ASP A 61 20.71 20.26 -3.31
C ASP A 61 19.41 20.80 -2.70
N SER A 62 19.30 22.13 -2.60
CA SER A 62 18.15 22.82 -2.01
C SER A 62 16.92 22.81 -2.92
N ARG A 63 17.08 22.69 -4.25
CA ARG A 63 15.99 22.81 -5.23
C ARG A 63 15.04 21.62 -5.19
N LEU A 64 15.58 20.41 -5.03
CA LEU A 64 14.79 19.17 -4.96
C LEU A 64 14.24 18.89 -3.55
N LYS A 65 14.81 19.51 -2.51
CA LYS A 65 14.38 19.30 -1.12
C LYS A 65 13.01 19.85 -0.82
N GLU A 66 12.65 21.00 -1.40
CA GLU A 66 11.38 21.65 -1.08
C GLU A 66 10.15 20.86 -1.55
N PRO A 67 10.04 20.43 -2.83
CA PRO A 67 8.92 19.58 -3.24
C PRO A 67 8.89 18.24 -2.49
N LEU A 68 10.05 17.65 -2.17
CA LEU A 68 10.10 16.43 -1.36
C LEU A 68 9.65 16.65 0.09
N ARG A 69 9.97 17.80 0.69
CA ARG A 69 9.47 18.18 2.03
C ARG A 69 7.96 18.37 2.02
N GLN A 70 7.41 18.96 0.95
CA GLN A 70 5.97 19.08 0.78
C GLN A 70 5.28 17.72 0.61
N LEU A 71 5.87 16.79 -0.14
CA LEU A 71 5.36 15.42 -0.22
C LEU A 71 5.46 14.70 1.12
N LEU A 72 6.57 14.89 1.85
CA LEU A 72 6.79 14.26 3.15
C LEU A 72 5.86 14.79 4.24
N SER A 73 5.51 16.07 4.21
CA SER A 73 4.52 16.63 5.14
C SER A 73 3.13 16.02 4.93
N ARG A 74 2.85 15.54 3.70
CA ARG A 74 1.62 14.83 3.33
C ARG A 74 1.75 13.30 3.31
N ARG A 75 2.89 12.73 3.72
CA ARG A 75 3.14 11.28 3.70
C ARG A 75 2.06 10.49 4.43
N ARG A 76 1.61 10.99 5.57
CA ARG A 76 0.54 10.34 6.36
C ARG A 76 -0.77 10.30 5.59
N ASP A 77 -1.10 11.41 4.94
CA ASP A 77 -2.33 11.56 4.17
C ASP A 77 -2.34 10.59 2.99
N PHE A 78 -1.21 10.46 2.27
CA PHE A 78 -1.07 9.45 1.22
C PHE A 78 -1.21 8.02 1.77
N GLY A 79 -0.64 7.72 2.93
CA GLY A 79 -0.76 6.39 3.54
C GLY A 79 -2.20 6.05 3.93
N ILE A 80 -2.94 7.01 4.49
CA ILE A 80 -4.36 6.87 4.84
C ILE A 80 -5.20 6.68 3.58
N THR A 81 -5.01 7.54 2.58
CA THR A 81 -5.73 7.44 1.29
C THR A 81 -5.44 6.11 0.60
N SER A 82 -4.19 5.64 0.59
CA SER A 82 -3.81 4.33 0.06
C SER A 82 -4.59 3.21 0.75
N GLY A 83 -4.60 3.19 2.09
CA GLY A 83 -5.33 2.18 2.86
C GLY A 83 -6.84 2.20 2.62
N LEU A 84 -7.47 3.38 2.55
CA LEU A 84 -8.90 3.50 2.26
C LEU A 84 -9.24 3.06 0.84
N THR A 85 -8.40 3.40 -0.14
CA THR A 85 -8.58 2.95 -1.52
C THR A 85 -8.40 1.43 -1.65
N ILE A 86 -7.55 0.79 -0.83
CA ILE A 86 -7.45 -0.69 -0.76
C ILE A 86 -8.77 -1.30 -0.29
N LEU A 87 -9.40 -0.75 0.75
CA LEU A 87 -10.72 -1.22 1.21
C LEU A 87 -11.78 -1.06 0.10
N MET A 88 -11.74 0.04 -0.65
CA MET A 88 -12.63 0.24 -1.80
C MET A 88 -12.36 -0.77 -2.91
N HIS A 89 -11.09 -1.06 -3.21
CA HIS A 89 -10.70 -2.10 -4.17
C HIS A 89 -11.29 -3.45 -3.76
N SER A 90 -11.05 -3.91 -2.53
CA SER A 90 -11.58 -5.19 -2.05
C SER A 90 -13.11 -5.24 -2.09
N GLY A 91 -13.80 -4.19 -1.63
CA GLY A 91 -15.26 -4.11 -1.70
C GLY A 91 -15.80 -4.20 -3.13
N LEU A 92 -15.21 -3.46 -4.07
CA LEU A 92 -15.60 -3.50 -5.48
C LEU A 92 -15.33 -4.87 -6.13
N MET A 93 -14.22 -5.52 -5.76
CA MET A 93 -13.90 -6.86 -6.27
C MET A 93 -14.85 -7.93 -5.70
N ILE A 94 -15.21 -7.85 -4.42
CA ILE A 94 -16.23 -8.73 -3.82
C ILE A 94 -17.56 -8.55 -4.54
N ILE A 95 -18.00 -7.32 -4.79
CA ILE A 95 -19.24 -7.04 -5.54
C ILE A 95 -19.17 -7.60 -6.98
N SER A 96 -17.99 -7.55 -7.61
CA SER A 96 -17.83 -7.97 -9.01
C SER A 96 -17.71 -9.47 -9.21
N TYR A 97 -17.14 -10.19 -8.23
CA TYR A 97 -16.78 -11.61 -8.37
C TYR A 97 -17.50 -12.53 -7.38
N SER A 98 -18.38 -11.99 -6.51
CA SER A 98 -19.29 -12.78 -5.70
C SER A 98 -20.73 -12.28 -5.85
N SER A 99 -21.69 -13.19 -5.90
CA SER A 99 -23.09 -12.80 -5.90
C SER A 99 -23.44 -12.16 -4.55
N ILE A 100 -23.85 -10.89 -4.58
CA ILE A 100 -24.33 -10.19 -3.38
C ILE A 100 -25.47 -11.02 -2.76
N GLY A 101 -25.30 -11.43 -1.51
CA GLY A 101 -26.28 -12.25 -0.80
C GLY A 101 -26.04 -13.76 -0.85
N ASN A 102 -24.97 -14.23 -1.50
CA ASN A 102 -24.52 -15.62 -1.45
C ASN A 102 -23.21 -15.76 -0.64
N PRO A 103 -23.29 -16.07 0.68
CA PRO A 103 -22.11 -16.22 1.53
C PRO A 103 -21.14 -17.31 1.05
N GLN A 104 -21.64 -18.37 0.39
CA GLN A 104 -20.79 -19.47 -0.06
C GLN A 104 -19.86 -19.03 -1.19
N GLU A 105 -20.38 -18.30 -2.17
CA GLU A 105 -19.56 -17.73 -3.25
C GLU A 105 -18.55 -16.72 -2.73
N THR A 106 -18.95 -15.84 -1.80
CA THR A 106 -18.03 -14.88 -1.17
C THR A 106 -16.92 -15.61 -0.41
N ILE A 107 -17.25 -16.67 0.34
CA ILE A 107 -16.24 -17.48 1.04
C ILE A 107 -15.29 -18.11 0.02
N LEU A 108 -15.81 -18.82 -0.99
CA LEU A 108 -14.97 -19.47 -2.01
C LEU A 108 -14.04 -18.49 -2.73
N PHE A 109 -14.53 -17.30 -3.08
CA PHE A 109 -13.74 -16.24 -3.69
C PHE A 109 -12.66 -15.72 -2.73
N THR A 110 -13.03 -15.40 -1.48
CA THR A 110 -12.10 -14.80 -0.51
C THR A 110 -11.06 -15.80 0.01
N THR A 111 -11.37 -17.10 0.02
CA THR A 111 -10.42 -18.15 0.43
C THR A 111 -9.60 -18.70 -0.72
N SER A 112 -9.76 -18.21 -1.96
CA SER A 112 -8.94 -18.69 -3.07
C SER A 112 -7.48 -18.26 -2.89
N LYS A 113 -6.56 -19.11 -3.37
CA LYS A 113 -5.11 -18.90 -3.24
C LYS A 113 -4.62 -17.61 -3.90
N GLU A 114 -5.34 -17.12 -4.91
CA GLU A 114 -5.07 -15.88 -5.62
C GLU A 114 -5.48 -14.64 -4.81
N ILE A 115 -6.55 -14.74 -4.02
CA ILE A 115 -7.15 -13.62 -3.30
C ILE A 115 -6.64 -13.52 -1.86
N LEU A 116 -6.38 -14.66 -1.20
CA LEU A 116 -5.94 -14.73 0.20
C LEU A 116 -4.72 -13.83 0.51
N PRO A 117 -3.66 -13.75 -0.31
CA PRO A 117 -2.53 -12.84 -0.05
C PRO A 117 -2.94 -11.36 -0.06
N GLY A 118 -3.89 -11.00 -0.92
CA GLY A 118 -4.48 -9.65 -0.98
C GLY A 118 -5.24 -9.31 0.30
N LEU A 119 -6.05 -10.25 0.81
CA LEU A 119 -6.77 -10.10 2.08
C LEU A 119 -5.83 -10.00 3.28
N VAL A 120 -4.76 -10.81 3.34
CA VAL A 120 -3.75 -10.69 4.39
C VAL A 120 -3.09 -9.31 4.36
N ALA A 121 -2.74 -8.82 3.16
CA ALA A 121 -2.22 -7.47 3.01
C ALA A 121 -3.23 -6.40 3.46
N GLU A 122 -4.51 -6.55 3.11
CA GLU A 122 -5.59 -5.66 3.52
C GLU A 122 -5.76 -5.60 5.04
N VAL A 123 -5.71 -6.73 5.75
CA VAL A 123 -5.76 -6.78 7.21
C VAL A 123 -4.60 -5.98 7.81
N VAL A 124 -3.39 -6.12 7.26
CA VAL A 124 -2.25 -5.30 7.68
C VAL A 124 -2.53 -3.82 7.43
N PHE A 125 -3.03 -3.44 6.24
CA PHE A 125 -3.40 -2.05 5.94
C PHE A 125 -4.48 -1.51 6.88
N LEU A 126 -5.46 -2.32 7.29
CA LEU A 126 -6.49 -1.94 8.24
C LEU A 126 -5.89 -1.63 9.62
N ILE A 127 -4.95 -2.47 10.10
CA ILE A 127 -4.19 -2.20 11.33
C ILE A 127 -3.42 -0.88 11.21
N LEU A 128 -2.75 -0.64 10.08
CA LEU A 128 -2.02 0.59 9.82
C LEU A 128 -2.94 1.81 9.78
N LEU A 129 -4.11 1.69 9.15
CA LEU A 129 -5.11 2.75 9.02
C LEU A 129 -5.70 3.12 10.37
N ILE A 130 -6.13 2.12 11.16
CA ILE A 130 -6.63 2.32 12.52
C ILE A 130 -5.58 3.04 13.37
N THR A 131 -4.33 2.56 13.36
CA THR A 131 -3.23 3.14 14.15
C THR A 131 -2.66 4.44 13.58
N SER A 132 -3.18 4.94 12.45
CA SER A 132 -2.78 6.21 11.85
C SER A 132 -3.47 7.43 12.47
N ASN A 133 -4.41 7.27 13.41
CA ASN A 133 -5.06 8.41 14.06
C ASN A 133 -4.21 9.00 15.22
N ARG A 134 -4.35 10.31 15.50
CA ARG A 134 -3.48 11.03 16.46
C ARG A 134 -3.57 10.45 17.89
N MET A 135 -4.75 10.00 18.30
CA MET A 135 -4.97 9.42 19.63
C MET A 135 -4.16 8.13 19.79
N LEU A 136 -4.27 7.20 18.83
CA LEU A 136 -3.53 5.93 18.88
C LEU A 136 -2.03 6.12 18.66
N THR A 137 -1.59 7.06 17.81
CA THR A 137 -0.17 7.39 17.70
C THR A 137 0.42 7.84 19.03
N ARG A 138 -0.29 8.70 19.78
CA ARG A 138 0.13 9.16 21.11
C ARG A 138 0.08 8.04 22.14
N LYS A 139 -1.00 7.25 22.17
CA LYS A 139 -1.19 6.13 23.12
C LYS A 139 -0.15 5.02 22.93
N LEU A 140 0.21 4.70 21.69
CA LEU A 140 1.19 3.64 21.37
C LEU A 140 2.64 4.11 21.56
N GLY A 141 2.90 5.42 21.46
CA GLY A 141 4.23 6.00 21.66
C GLY A 141 5.30 5.32 20.80
N SER A 142 6.33 4.75 21.44
CA SER A 142 7.43 4.07 20.77
C SER A 142 7.01 2.79 20.01
N LYS A 143 5.91 2.13 20.41
CA LYS A 143 5.38 0.92 19.78
C LYS A 143 4.71 1.19 18.42
N TRP A 144 4.37 2.44 18.13
CA TRP A 144 3.73 2.83 16.86
C TRP A 144 4.62 2.55 15.64
N LYS A 145 5.92 2.85 15.72
CA LYS A 145 6.86 2.67 14.60
C LYS A 145 7.06 1.20 14.20
N PRO A 146 7.24 0.24 15.13
CA PRO A 146 7.22 -1.19 14.79
C PRO A 146 5.95 -1.63 14.04
N ILE A 147 4.76 -1.22 14.49
CA ILE A 147 3.50 -1.56 13.82
C ILE A 147 3.50 -1.01 12.38
N HIS A 148 3.89 0.25 12.21
CA HIS A 148 3.95 0.88 10.89
C HIS A 148 5.04 0.33 9.96
N ARG A 149 5.96 -0.50 10.47
CA ARG A 149 6.91 -1.25 9.64
C ARG A 149 6.29 -2.49 8.99
N LEU A 150 5.11 -2.93 9.43
CA LEU A 150 4.39 -4.03 8.78
C LEU A 150 4.02 -3.72 7.32
N VAL A 151 4.02 -2.45 6.90
CA VAL A 151 3.87 -2.08 5.48
C VAL A 151 4.89 -2.75 4.57
N TRP A 152 6.07 -3.12 5.09
CA TRP A 152 7.09 -3.84 4.32
C TRP A 152 6.71 -5.29 4.05
N LEU A 153 5.89 -5.88 4.92
CA LEU A 153 5.33 -7.22 4.71
C LEU A 153 4.28 -7.21 3.60
N THR A 154 3.54 -6.11 3.41
CA THR A 154 2.45 -6.05 2.43
C THR A 154 2.94 -5.97 0.98
N LEU A 155 4.13 -5.41 0.73
CA LEU A 155 4.65 -5.27 -0.63
C LEU A 155 4.81 -6.61 -1.38
N PRO A 156 5.49 -7.63 -0.85
CA PRO A 156 5.56 -8.93 -1.53
C PRO A 156 4.16 -9.55 -1.67
N LEU A 157 3.31 -9.47 -0.65
CA LEU A 157 1.94 -10.00 -0.69
C LEU A 157 1.12 -9.37 -1.82
N ILE A 158 1.21 -8.05 -2.01
CA ILE A 158 0.55 -7.32 -3.09
C ILE A 158 1.06 -7.78 -4.47
N VAL A 159 2.37 -7.96 -4.64
CA VAL A 159 2.93 -8.45 -5.92
C VAL A 159 2.40 -9.83 -6.24
N PHE A 160 2.45 -10.74 -5.27
CA PHE A 160 1.98 -12.09 -5.48
C PHE A 160 0.48 -12.14 -5.76
N HIS A 161 -0.33 -11.42 -5.00
CA HIS A 161 -1.76 -11.24 -5.26
C HIS A 161 -1.99 -10.71 -6.68
N ALA A 162 -1.30 -9.64 -7.09
CA ALA A 162 -1.48 -9.03 -8.41
C ALA A 162 -1.10 -9.98 -9.55
N ILE A 163 -0.01 -10.75 -9.43
CA ILE A 163 0.41 -11.73 -10.44
C ILE A 163 -0.57 -12.89 -10.51
N SER A 164 -0.90 -13.49 -9.36
CA SER A 164 -1.76 -14.67 -9.29
C SER A 164 -3.20 -14.36 -9.70
N ALA A 165 -3.78 -13.26 -9.19
CA ALA A 165 -5.10 -12.80 -9.60
C ALA A 165 -5.13 -12.38 -11.08
N ALA A 166 -4.04 -11.85 -11.64
CA ALA A 166 -3.98 -11.57 -13.07
C ALA A 166 -3.97 -12.82 -13.95
N GLY A 167 -3.49 -13.95 -13.43
CA GLY A 167 -3.55 -15.23 -14.15
C GLY A 167 -4.97 -15.81 -14.26
N VAL A 168 -5.88 -15.41 -13.37
CA VAL A 168 -7.21 -16.03 -13.23
C VAL A 168 -8.36 -15.05 -13.56
N TYR A 169 -8.26 -13.80 -13.09
CA TYR A 169 -9.39 -12.86 -13.07
C TYR A 169 -9.20 -11.63 -13.98
N THR A 170 -8.02 -11.37 -14.54
CA THR A 170 -7.78 -10.13 -15.32
C THR A 170 -6.92 -10.33 -16.57
N ILE A 171 -6.86 -9.33 -17.45
CA ILE A 171 -5.95 -9.30 -18.61
C ILE A 171 -4.54 -8.91 -18.12
N ARG A 172 -3.50 -9.53 -18.69
CA ARG A 172 -2.05 -9.53 -18.35
C ARG A 172 -1.36 -8.23 -17.86
N ASN A 173 -1.97 -7.05 -17.99
CA ASN A 173 -1.30 -5.75 -17.78
C ASN A 173 -1.33 -5.23 -16.33
N THR A 174 -2.29 -5.64 -15.50
CA THR A 174 -2.41 -5.22 -14.08
C THR A 174 -1.22 -5.65 -13.23
N SER A 175 -0.71 -6.85 -13.47
CA SER A 175 0.45 -7.41 -12.76
C SER A 175 1.74 -6.63 -13.04
N ILE A 176 1.93 -6.13 -14.27
CA ILE A 176 3.14 -5.38 -14.65
C ILE A 176 3.29 -4.11 -13.82
N LEU A 177 2.21 -3.35 -13.63
CA LEU A 177 2.28 -2.12 -12.85
C LEU A 177 2.55 -2.40 -11.36
N ALA A 178 1.90 -3.41 -10.78
CA ALA A 178 2.15 -3.79 -9.38
C ALA A 178 3.59 -4.26 -9.16
N VAL A 179 4.10 -5.11 -10.05
CA VAL A 179 5.50 -5.56 -10.05
C VAL A 179 6.44 -4.36 -10.21
N SER A 180 6.18 -3.46 -11.14
CA SER A 180 7.02 -2.28 -11.39
C SER A 180 7.02 -1.32 -10.18
N ALA A 181 5.86 -1.10 -9.55
CA ALA A 181 5.73 -0.29 -8.36
C ALA A 181 6.55 -0.84 -7.20
N VAL A 182 6.44 -2.15 -6.93
CA VAL A 182 7.21 -2.79 -5.85
C VAL A 182 8.69 -2.87 -6.20
N ALA A 183 9.06 -3.15 -7.44
CA ALA A 183 10.45 -3.09 -7.90
C ALA A 183 11.05 -1.70 -7.68
N LEU A 184 10.32 -0.62 -8.00
CA LEU A 184 10.74 0.75 -7.75
C LEU A 184 10.93 1.05 -6.25
N ILE A 185 10.00 0.59 -5.40
CA ILE A 185 10.10 0.76 -3.95
C ILE A 185 11.30 -0.04 -3.38
N MET A 186 11.51 -1.28 -3.84
CA MET A 186 12.64 -2.12 -3.44
C MET A 186 13.97 -1.51 -3.89
N LEU A 187 14.05 -1.06 -5.14
CA LEU A 187 15.22 -0.37 -5.67
C LEU A 187 15.56 0.85 -4.83
N ALA A 188 14.57 1.69 -4.51
CA ALA A 188 14.77 2.82 -3.60
C ALA A 188 15.24 2.36 -2.20
N ALA A 189 14.72 1.26 -1.66
CA ALA A 189 15.18 0.75 -0.37
C ALA A 189 16.64 0.27 -0.40
N ILE A 190 17.04 -0.41 -1.48
CA ILE A 190 18.42 -0.89 -1.68
C ILE A 190 19.37 0.30 -1.86
N ILE A 191 19.02 1.28 -2.69
CA ILE A 191 19.82 2.49 -2.90
C ILE A 191 20.01 3.27 -1.59
N ASP A 192 18.94 3.45 -0.79
CA ASP A 192 19.04 4.08 0.53
C ASP A 192 19.96 3.32 1.49
N LEU A 193 19.92 1.98 1.48
CA LEU A 193 20.85 1.16 2.24
C LEU A 193 22.30 1.38 1.78
N MET A 194 22.57 1.29 0.48
CA MET A 194 23.92 1.45 -0.09
C MET A 194 24.50 2.82 0.25
N ILE A 195 23.72 3.90 0.08
CA ILE A 195 24.15 5.26 0.39
C ILE A 195 24.48 5.40 1.88
N ARG A 196 23.67 4.81 2.77
CA ARG A 196 23.93 4.89 4.22
C ARG A 196 25.12 4.08 4.66
N LEU A 197 25.34 2.89 4.07
CA LEU A 197 26.55 2.10 4.29
C LEU A 197 27.79 2.88 3.87
N PHE A 198 27.75 3.49 2.67
CA PHE A 198 28.84 4.33 2.18
C PHE A 198 29.11 5.54 3.08
N GLN A 199 28.04 6.20 3.56
CA GLN A 199 28.13 7.33 4.49
C GLN A 199 28.40 6.92 5.95
N ARG A 200 28.62 5.63 6.24
CA ARG A 200 28.78 5.08 7.61
C ARG A 200 27.68 5.50 8.58
N LYS A 201 26.47 5.69 8.08
CA LYS A 201 25.28 6.05 8.87
C LYS A 201 24.64 4.78 9.46
N PRO A 202 23.88 4.89 10.55
CA PRO A 202 23.15 3.74 11.11
C PRO A 202 22.14 3.17 10.09
N VAL A 203 22.17 1.85 9.89
CA VAL A 203 21.37 1.11 8.90
C VAL A 203 20.30 0.17 9.47
N ARG A 204 20.08 0.19 10.80
CA ARG A 204 19.16 -0.74 11.48
C ARG A 204 17.75 -0.78 10.86
N ILE A 205 17.26 0.36 10.38
CA ILE A 205 15.93 0.48 9.76
C ILE A 205 15.90 -0.20 8.38
N GLN A 206 16.95 -0.04 7.59
CA GLN A 206 17.08 -0.63 6.26
C GLN A 206 17.20 -2.15 6.36
N ILE A 207 17.98 -2.67 7.32
CA ILE A 207 18.06 -4.10 7.60
C ILE A 207 16.68 -4.65 8.01
N THR A 208 15.96 -3.95 8.89
CA THR A 208 14.59 -4.38 9.27
C THR A 208 13.65 -4.38 8.06
N THR A 209 13.80 -3.41 7.15
CA THR A 209 12.99 -3.32 5.94
C THR A 209 13.25 -4.51 5.03
N LEU A 210 14.52 -4.84 4.77
CA LEU A 210 14.90 -6.00 3.97
C LEU A 210 14.42 -7.30 4.62
N ALA A 211 14.59 -7.46 5.94
CA ALA A 211 14.10 -8.63 6.66
C ALA A 211 12.58 -8.81 6.51
N MET A 212 11.79 -7.75 6.61
CA MET A 212 10.33 -7.81 6.42
C MET A 212 9.95 -8.17 4.98
N LEU A 213 10.68 -7.66 3.98
CA LEU A 213 10.50 -8.05 2.59
C LEU A 213 10.81 -9.54 2.38
N THR A 214 11.91 -10.03 2.96
CA THR A 214 12.27 -11.46 2.91
C THR A 214 11.23 -12.33 3.60
N ILE A 215 10.75 -11.94 4.78
CA ILE A 215 9.69 -12.67 5.50
C ILE A 215 8.42 -12.72 4.65
N GLY A 216 8.01 -11.62 4.03
CA GLY A 216 6.83 -11.61 3.16
C GLY A 216 7.01 -12.47 1.91
N TYR A 217 8.21 -12.50 1.34
CA TYR A 217 8.55 -13.43 0.26
C TYR A 217 8.45 -14.90 0.70
N LEU A 218 9.02 -15.25 1.87
CA LEU A 218 8.92 -16.59 2.43
C LEU A 218 7.46 -16.98 2.74
N ALA A 219 6.65 -16.05 3.23
CA ALA A 219 5.23 -16.28 3.47
C ALA A 219 4.49 -16.67 2.17
N ILE A 220 4.83 -16.03 1.05
CA ILE A 220 4.28 -16.41 -0.27
C ILE A 220 4.71 -17.83 -0.66
N VAL A 221 6.00 -18.15 -0.54
CA VAL A 221 6.50 -19.50 -0.86
C VAL A 221 5.78 -20.56 -0.03
N LEU A 222 5.56 -20.30 1.27
CA LEU A 222 4.80 -21.20 2.13
C LEU A 222 3.34 -21.34 1.69
N LEU A 223 2.65 -20.24 1.36
CA LEU A 223 1.28 -20.26 0.84
C LEU A 223 1.16 -21.01 -0.50
N GLN A 224 2.24 -21.13 -1.27
CA GLN A 224 2.25 -21.91 -2.52
C GLN A 224 2.49 -23.41 -2.30
N ILE A 225 3.26 -23.78 -1.27
CA ILE A 225 3.61 -25.18 -0.97
C ILE A 225 2.49 -25.88 -0.18
N PHE A 226 1.82 -25.15 0.71
CA PHE A 226 0.78 -25.67 1.60
C PHE A 226 -0.58 -25.03 1.24
N PRO A 227 -1.32 -25.60 0.27
CA PRO A 227 -2.65 -25.13 -0.11
C PRO A 227 -3.70 -25.35 0.98
#